data_AF-A0A6M0GDX3-F1
#
_entry.id   AF-A0A6M0GDX3-F1
#
_cell.length_a   1.000
_cell.length_b   1.000
_cell.length_c   1.000
_cell.angle_alpha   90.00
_cell.angle_beta   90.00
_cell.angle_gamma   90.00
#
_symmetry.space_group_name_H-M   'P 1'
#
loop_
_entity.id
_entity.type
_entity.pdbx_description
1 polymer ?
#
loop_
_entity_poly.entity_id
_entity_poly.type
_entity_poly.pdbx_seq_one_letter_code
_entity_poly.pdbx_strand_id
1 'polypeptide(L)'
;MSEIAYGWKDDSGTLPWLKQQAQSNNSWNVRQIAMKKIAGGWKNDTDTLAWLKQQSQVNDFMFVRYIAVEEIAGGWKDDYDTLAWLKQQAQSNESWIVRYVAVRETAYGWKDEPDTLPWLKQKAQSDESWSVRQIGMQKIAGAWKDDPNTLVWLKQKAQSDENWIVRQTAMEEIACGWKDDSDTLPWLKRQTQSNESLLVQAIVAREIARGWQDEPDTLPLLQKWSQSDYYRVVRHTGVEEFVRALANVWPNYPDTLLLLKQTVLSNENDDESERCITVVELARSWKDDPDTLPLLKHLVQSDKNEDVRCTAIEEIAGGWKDEPWMLEFLRNCALNDPFERQAIFEENPRKIALEIIIEQYPNHPDTLSLLQDRAENDSDVQVKEWTRKNLEFRI
;
A
#
# COMPACT_ATOMS: atom_id res chain seq x y z
N MET A 1 -9.29 16.23 23.07
CA MET A 1 -8.46 15.46 24.03
C MET A 1 -6.98 15.84 24.03
N SER A 2 -6.38 16.34 22.93
CA SER A 2 -4.98 16.79 22.89
C SER A 2 -4.67 17.87 23.95
N GLU A 3 -5.54 18.87 24.10
CA GLU A 3 -5.36 19.98 25.06
C GLU A 3 -5.57 19.61 26.54
N ILE A 4 -6.36 18.57 26.84
CA ILE A 4 -6.81 18.30 28.22
C ILE A 4 -5.70 17.77 29.15
N ALA A 5 -4.61 17.18 28.64
CA ALA A 5 -3.58 16.57 29.51
C ALA A 5 -2.28 17.37 29.64
N TYR A 6 -2.08 18.44 28.88
CA TYR A 6 -0.87 19.25 29.04
C TYR A 6 -0.96 20.21 30.23
N GLY A 7 -2.17 20.60 30.66
CA GLY A 7 -2.37 21.56 31.75
C GLY A 7 -2.76 20.99 33.12
N TRP A 8 -2.89 19.67 33.27
CA TRP A 8 -3.53 19.03 34.43
C TRP A 8 -2.66 17.96 35.13
N LYS A 9 -1.35 17.91 34.90
CA LYS A 9 -0.48 16.94 35.59
C LYS A 9 -0.53 17.06 37.13
N ASP A 10 -0.86 18.25 37.63
CA ASP A 10 -0.95 18.54 39.06
C ASP A 10 -2.33 18.23 39.68
N ASP A 11 -3.33 17.87 38.87
CA ASP A 11 -4.65 17.47 39.36
C ASP A 11 -4.69 15.96 39.66
N SER A 12 -4.95 15.62 40.93
CA SER A 12 -4.99 14.24 41.43
C SER A 12 -6.06 13.35 40.75
N GLY A 13 -7.08 13.94 40.12
CA GLY A 13 -8.13 13.21 39.39
C GLY A 13 -7.75 12.81 37.96
N THR A 14 -6.69 13.40 37.40
CA THR A 14 -6.36 13.25 35.97
C THR A 14 -5.85 11.85 35.62
N LEU A 15 -4.94 11.28 36.41
CA LEU A 15 -4.42 9.94 36.16
C LEU A 15 -5.51 8.85 36.31
N PRO A 16 -6.34 8.84 37.37
CA PRO A 16 -7.48 7.92 37.46
C PRO A 16 -8.46 8.03 36.28
N TRP A 17 -8.80 9.26 35.86
CA TRP A 17 -9.69 9.48 34.73
C TRP A 17 -9.08 8.93 33.43
N LEU A 18 -7.80 9.19 33.15
CA LEU A 18 -7.11 8.66 31.98
C LEU A 18 -7.06 7.12 32.01
N LYS A 19 -6.78 6.50 33.17
CA LYS A 19 -6.79 5.04 33.32
C LYS A 19 -8.17 4.46 32.97
N GLN A 20 -9.24 5.12 33.40
CA GLN A 20 -10.61 4.75 33.02
C GLN A 20 -10.84 4.88 31.50
N GLN A 21 -10.44 5.99 30.89
CA GLN A 21 -10.58 6.19 29.44
C GLN A 21 -9.81 5.14 28.62
N ALA A 22 -8.62 4.75 29.07
CA ALA A 22 -7.83 3.71 28.43
C ALA A 22 -8.49 2.32 28.51
N GLN A 23 -9.20 2.02 29.60
CA GLN A 23 -9.76 0.69 29.87
C GLN A 23 -11.14 0.46 29.27
N SER A 24 -12.02 1.46 29.26
CA SER A 24 -13.45 1.24 28.99
C SER A 24 -14.06 2.13 27.91
N ASN A 25 -13.32 3.09 27.35
CA ASN A 25 -13.91 3.99 26.34
C ASN A 25 -14.28 3.24 25.05
N ASN A 26 -15.42 3.55 24.41
CA ASN A 26 -15.82 2.84 23.19
C ASN A 26 -14.97 3.21 21.95
N SER A 27 -14.27 4.35 21.98
CA SER A 27 -13.42 4.79 20.89
C SER A 27 -11.98 4.29 21.07
N TRP A 28 -11.49 3.52 20.10
CA TRP A 28 -10.09 3.05 20.08
C TRP A 28 -9.09 4.21 20.11
N ASN A 29 -9.40 5.30 19.40
CA ASN A 29 -8.61 6.53 19.39
C ASN A 29 -8.47 7.12 20.79
N VAL A 30 -9.57 7.13 21.55
CA VAL A 30 -9.56 7.66 22.91
C VAL A 30 -8.70 6.81 23.83
N ARG A 31 -8.85 5.47 23.75
CA ARG A 31 -8.03 4.55 24.54
C ARG A 31 -6.54 4.71 24.27
N GLN A 32 -6.16 4.80 23.00
CA GLN A 32 -4.78 5.00 22.58
C GLN A 32 -4.23 6.31 23.14
N ILE A 33 -4.91 7.43 22.90
CA ILE A 33 -4.46 8.75 23.37
C ILE A 33 -4.30 8.75 24.90
N ALA A 34 -5.23 8.12 25.63
CA ALA A 34 -5.15 8.01 27.08
C ALA A 34 -3.91 7.22 27.52
N MET A 35 -3.62 6.06 26.92
CA MET A 35 -2.43 5.27 27.23
C MET A 35 -1.12 6.04 26.99
N LYS A 36 -0.98 6.68 25.82
CA LYS A 36 0.22 7.47 25.49
C LYS A 36 0.42 8.61 26.48
N LYS A 37 -0.67 9.26 26.88
CA LYS A 37 -0.64 10.34 27.88
C LYS A 37 -0.28 9.85 29.27
N ILE A 38 -0.74 8.67 29.67
CA ILE A 38 -0.35 8.05 30.95
C ILE A 38 1.15 7.75 30.93
N ALA A 39 1.65 7.07 29.89
CA ALA A 39 3.05 6.67 29.79
C ALA A 39 4.03 7.86 29.74
N GLY A 40 3.77 8.86 28.90
CA GLY A 40 4.60 10.08 28.84
C GLY A 40 4.37 11.05 30.01
N GLY A 41 3.20 10.98 30.65
CA GLY A 41 2.79 11.91 31.68
C GLY A 41 3.31 11.55 33.07
N TRP A 42 3.29 10.25 33.40
CA TRP A 42 3.51 9.70 34.74
C TRP A 42 4.65 8.66 34.77
N LYS A 43 5.71 8.86 33.97
CA LYS A 43 6.87 7.96 33.94
C LYS A 43 7.54 7.74 35.31
N ASN A 44 7.48 8.74 36.19
CA ASN A 44 8.07 8.69 37.55
C ASN A 44 7.10 8.17 38.62
N ASP A 45 5.84 7.91 38.26
CA ASP A 45 4.87 7.28 39.15
C ASP A 45 5.16 5.77 39.20
N THR A 46 5.43 5.24 40.40
CA THR A 46 5.87 3.85 40.60
C THR A 46 4.84 2.83 40.12
N ASP A 47 3.56 3.21 40.09
CA ASP A 47 2.45 2.32 39.74
C ASP A 47 2.13 2.32 38.24
N THR A 48 2.63 3.30 37.49
CA THR A 48 2.29 3.46 36.07
C THR A 48 2.85 2.32 35.23
N LEU A 49 4.10 1.90 35.46
CA LEU A 49 4.70 0.75 34.78
C LEU A 49 3.93 -0.55 35.09
N ALA A 50 3.60 -0.78 36.37
CA ALA A 50 2.85 -1.95 36.80
C ALA A 50 1.46 -2.00 36.15
N TRP A 51 0.78 -0.85 36.09
CA TRP A 51 -0.52 -0.73 35.45
C TRP A 51 -0.44 -1.01 33.94
N LEU A 52 0.56 -0.48 33.23
CA LEU A 52 0.75 -0.77 31.80
C LEU A 52 1.04 -2.27 31.57
N LYS A 53 1.89 -2.90 32.39
CA LYS A 53 2.18 -4.35 32.33
C LYS A 53 0.90 -5.18 32.54
N GLN A 54 0.01 -4.73 33.43
CA GLN A 54 -1.30 -5.36 33.60
C GLN A 54 -2.15 -5.21 32.35
N GLN A 55 -2.24 -4.01 31.76
CA GLN A 55 -3.04 -3.78 30.56
C GLN A 55 -2.56 -4.58 29.34
N SER A 56 -1.25 -4.84 29.22
CA SER A 56 -0.74 -5.70 28.15
C SER A 56 -1.16 -7.17 28.28
N GLN A 57 -1.58 -7.62 29.47
CA GLN A 57 -1.95 -9.01 29.73
C GLN A 57 -3.46 -9.23 29.70
N VAL A 58 -4.23 -8.39 30.40
CA VAL A 58 -5.64 -8.68 30.70
C VAL A 58 -6.64 -7.98 29.80
N ASN A 59 -6.22 -7.01 28.97
CA ASN A 59 -7.17 -6.20 28.23
C ASN A 59 -7.75 -6.97 27.02
N ASP A 60 -9.06 -7.06 26.86
CA ASP A 60 -9.64 -7.85 25.76
C ASP A 60 -9.33 -7.28 24.37
N PHE A 61 -8.98 -5.99 24.28
CA PHE A 61 -8.70 -5.34 23.02
C PHE A 61 -7.22 -5.46 22.64
N MET A 62 -6.95 -6.18 21.55
CA MET A 62 -5.58 -6.48 21.09
C MET A 62 -4.70 -5.23 20.88
N PHE A 63 -5.28 -4.13 20.40
CA PHE A 63 -4.57 -2.87 20.19
C PHE A 63 -4.13 -2.19 21.48
N VAL A 64 -4.93 -2.33 22.56
CA VAL A 64 -4.58 -1.78 23.87
C VAL A 64 -3.38 -2.54 24.43
N ARG A 65 -3.34 -3.87 24.24
CA ARG A 65 -2.16 -4.66 24.63
C ARG A 65 -0.91 -4.24 23.84
N TYR A 66 -1.05 -4.05 22.54
CA TYR A 66 0.01 -3.58 21.67
C TYR A 66 0.57 -2.23 22.15
N ILE A 67 -0.30 -1.24 22.39
CA ILE A 67 0.11 0.11 22.81
C ILE A 67 0.79 0.04 24.18
N ALA A 68 0.26 -0.74 25.12
CA ALA A 68 0.87 -0.88 26.43
C ALA A 68 2.33 -1.37 26.34
N VAL A 69 2.61 -2.37 25.50
CA VAL A 69 3.98 -2.87 25.29
C VAL A 69 4.87 -1.83 24.60
N GLU A 70 4.35 -1.16 23.57
CA GLU A 70 5.04 -0.08 22.84
C GLU A 70 5.46 1.06 23.80
N GLU A 71 4.53 1.52 24.63
CA GLU A 71 4.76 2.59 25.58
C GLU A 71 5.69 2.17 26.73
N ILE A 72 5.64 0.91 27.18
CA ILE A 72 6.60 0.38 28.16
C ILE A 72 8.02 0.41 27.58
N ALA A 73 8.20 -0.08 26.35
CA ALA A 73 9.52 -0.15 25.74
C ALA A 73 10.14 1.24 25.49
N GLY A 74 9.35 2.19 24.99
CA GLY A 74 9.81 3.57 24.78
C GLY A 74 9.97 4.37 26.08
N GLY A 75 9.08 4.14 27.04
CA GLY A 75 9.04 4.87 28.30
C GLY A 75 10.07 4.40 29.33
N TRP A 76 10.40 3.11 29.38
CA TRP A 76 11.23 2.52 30.45
C TRP A 76 12.49 1.84 29.89
N LYS A 77 13.08 2.41 28.83
CA LYS A 77 14.29 1.87 28.22
C LYS A 77 15.48 1.69 29.19
N ASP A 78 15.63 2.61 30.16
CA ASP A 78 16.72 2.60 31.15
C ASP A 78 16.44 1.71 32.37
N ASP A 79 15.23 1.15 32.46
CA ASP A 79 14.86 0.20 33.51
C ASP A 79 15.44 -1.18 33.16
N TYR A 80 16.28 -1.71 34.06
CA TYR A 80 17.04 -2.94 33.83
C TYR A 80 16.15 -4.15 33.50
N ASP A 81 14.92 -4.18 34.02
CA ASP A 81 14.01 -5.31 33.85
C ASP A 81 13.18 -5.22 32.56
N THR A 82 13.19 -4.06 31.87
CA THR A 82 12.31 -3.85 30.70
C THR A 82 12.68 -4.75 29.53
N LEU A 83 13.98 -4.92 29.22
CA LEU A 83 14.41 -5.85 28.18
C LEU A 83 14.02 -7.30 28.51
N ALA A 84 14.26 -7.73 29.75
CA ALA A 84 13.91 -9.08 30.19
C ALA A 84 12.41 -9.34 30.09
N TRP A 85 11.60 -8.35 30.48
CA TRP A 85 10.15 -8.39 30.37
C TRP A 85 9.67 -8.46 28.90
N LEU A 86 10.24 -7.66 27.99
CA LEU A 86 9.92 -7.73 26.56
C LEU A 86 10.26 -9.10 25.97
N LYS A 87 11.44 -9.64 26.29
CA LYS A 87 11.83 -11.00 25.85
C LYS A 87 10.85 -12.07 26.35
N GLN A 88 10.35 -11.93 27.58
CA GLN A 88 9.31 -12.81 28.12
C GLN A 88 7.98 -12.68 27.34
N GLN A 89 7.52 -11.46 27.05
CA GLN A 89 6.30 -11.25 26.27
C GLN A 89 6.42 -11.86 24.87
N ALA A 90 7.55 -11.70 24.20
CA ALA A 90 7.83 -12.32 22.92
C ALA A 90 8.04 -13.85 22.98
N GLN A 91 8.25 -14.44 24.16
CA GLN A 91 8.45 -15.89 24.31
C GLN A 91 7.16 -16.66 24.50
N SER A 92 6.25 -16.16 25.35
CA SER A 92 5.15 -16.97 25.85
C SER A 92 3.78 -16.31 25.80
N ASN A 93 3.67 -15.08 25.28
CA ASN A 93 2.36 -14.44 25.17
C ASN A 93 1.54 -15.12 24.07
N GLU A 94 0.31 -15.52 24.40
CA GLU A 94 -0.62 -16.17 23.46
C GLU A 94 -1.01 -15.24 22.30
N SER A 95 -0.99 -13.92 22.54
CA SER A 95 -1.35 -12.93 21.53
C SER A 95 -0.18 -12.63 20.62
N TRP A 96 -0.27 -13.04 19.36
CA TRP A 96 0.76 -12.77 18.35
C TRP A 96 1.08 -11.29 18.20
N ILE A 97 0.11 -10.38 18.41
CA ILE A 97 0.35 -8.93 18.29
C ILE A 97 1.23 -8.41 19.43
N VAL A 98 1.13 -9.02 20.63
CA VAL A 98 2.00 -8.70 21.78
C VAL A 98 3.40 -9.22 21.52
N ARG A 99 3.53 -10.45 21.01
CA ARG A 99 4.84 -10.99 20.60
C ARG A 99 5.48 -10.14 19.51
N TYR A 100 4.70 -9.75 18.51
CA TYR A 100 5.12 -8.90 17.39
C TYR A 100 5.73 -7.59 17.89
N VAL A 101 5.00 -6.84 18.73
CA VAL A 101 5.48 -5.54 19.23
C VAL A 101 6.67 -5.74 20.18
N ALA A 102 6.67 -6.77 21.01
CA ALA A 102 7.81 -7.06 21.89
C ALA A 102 9.09 -7.38 21.11
N VAL A 103 9.02 -8.18 20.03
CA VAL A 103 10.15 -8.44 19.12
C VAL A 103 10.61 -7.14 18.47
N ARG A 104 9.66 -6.35 17.95
CA ARG A 104 9.94 -5.09 17.25
C ARG A 104 10.65 -4.07 18.15
N GLU A 105 10.11 -3.84 19.34
CA GLU A 105 10.64 -2.88 20.29
C GLU A 105 11.97 -3.33 20.89
N THR A 106 12.14 -4.64 21.12
CA THR A 106 13.44 -5.19 21.55
C THR A 106 14.53 -4.87 20.52
N ALA A 107 14.23 -5.07 19.23
CA ALA A 107 15.18 -4.78 18.17
C ALA A 107 15.50 -3.29 18.03
N TYR A 108 14.54 -2.40 18.27
CA TYR A 108 14.76 -0.95 18.22
C TYR A 108 15.53 -0.43 19.44
N GLY A 109 15.12 -0.84 20.64
CA GLY A 109 15.65 -0.30 21.89
C GLY A 109 17.03 -0.87 22.24
N TRP A 110 17.28 -2.14 21.95
CA TRP A 110 18.43 -2.87 22.48
C TRP A 110 19.30 -3.51 21.39
N LYS A 111 19.42 -2.85 20.23
CA LYS A 111 20.24 -3.37 19.12
C LYS A 111 21.73 -3.56 19.47
N ASP A 112 22.24 -2.74 20.39
CA ASP A 112 23.65 -2.73 20.78
C ASP A 112 23.93 -3.75 21.90
N GLU A 113 22.89 -4.37 22.48
CA GLU A 113 23.05 -5.48 23.42
C GLU A 113 23.49 -6.75 22.68
N PRO A 114 24.62 -7.38 23.05
CA PRO A 114 25.19 -8.52 22.33
C PRO A 114 24.22 -9.68 22.10
N ASP A 115 23.33 -9.93 23.06
CA ASP A 115 22.37 -11.03 23.03
C ASP A 115 21.08 -10.71 22.28
N THR A 116 20.92 -9.51 21.72
CA THR A 116 19.70 -9.13 20.99
C THR A 116 19.64 -9.82 19.63
N LEU A 117 20.72 -9.80 18.83
CA LEU A 117 20.71 -10.43 17.51
C LEU A 117 20.47 -11.95 17.57
N PRO A 118 21.19 -12.74 18.40
CA PRO A 118 20.92 -14.19 18.51
C PRO A 118 19.48 -14.49 18.94
N TRP A 119 18.95 -13.70 19.89
CA TRP A 119 17.58 -13.85 20.36
C TRP A 119 16.55 -13.50 19.28
N LEU A 120 16.75 -12.41 18.53
CA LEU A 120 15.89 -12.05 17.41
C LEU A 120 15.93 -13.11 16.30
N LYS A 121 17.11 -13.65 15.97
CA LYS A 121 17.23 -14.75 14.98
C LYS A 121 16.42 -15.96 15.42
N GLN A 122 16.44 -16.33 16.71
CA GLN A 122 15.59 -17.40 17.24
C GLN A 122 14.09 -17.10 17.06
N LYS A 123 13.66 -15.88 17.39
CA LYS A 123 12.26 -15.46 17.24
C LYS A 123 11.80 -15.47 15.78
N ALA A 124 12.62 -14.90 14.90
CA ALA A 124 12.36 -14.88 13.47
C ALA A 124 12.44 -16.27 12.82
N GLN A 125 13.14 -17.22 13.45
CA GLN A 125 13.26 -18.58 12.96
C GLN A 125 11.98 -19.40 13.19
N SER A 126 11.42 -19.36 14.39
CA SER A 126 10.51 -20.42 14.86
C SER A 126 9.24 -19.95 15.56
N ASP A 127 8.92 -18.64 15.57
CA ASP A 127 7.61 -18.21 16.08
C ASP A 127 6.49 -18.82 15.22
N GLU A 128 5.42 -19.30 15.86
CA GLU A 128 4.24 -19.86 15.20
C GLU A 128 3.53 -18.84 14.27
N SER A 129 3.62 -17.54 14.59
CA SER A 129 3.00 -16.48 13.81
C SER A 129 3.97 -16.00 12.74
N TRP A 130 3.56 -16.14 11.49
CA TRP A 130 4.30 -15.60 10.35
C TRP A 130 4.54 -14.10 10.47
N SER A 131 3.64 -13.34 11.09
CA SER A 131 3.79 -11.89 11.30
C SER A 131 4.91 -11.57 12.31
N VAL A 132 5.08 -12.40 13.35
CA VAL A 132 6.18 -12.26 14.31
C VAL A 132 7.50 -12.65 13.64
N ARG A 133 7.51 -13.71 12.83
CA ARG A 133 8.70 -14.08 12.05
C ARG A 133 9.12 -12.98 11.08
N GLN A 134 8.14 -12.41 10.38
CA GLN A 134 8.33 -11.32 9.43
C GLN A 134 8.95 -10.09 10.09
N ILE A 135 8.38 -9.59 11.20
CA ILE A 135 8.93 -8.38 11.84
C ILE A 135 10.33 -8.61 12.41
N GLY A 136 10.59 -9.78 13.00
CA GLY A 136 11.93 -10.13 13.46
C GLY A 136 12.94 -10.10 12.31
N MET A 137 12.58 -10.68 11.17
CA MET A 137 13.38 -10.67 9.95
C MET A 137 13.66 -9.26 9.43
N GLN A 138 12.63 -8.43 9.27
CA GLN A 138 12.77 -7.04 8.80
C GLN A 138 13.69 -6.23 9.72
N LYS A 139 13.57 -6.42 11.04
CA LYS A 139 14.46 -5.73 12.00
C LYS A 139 15.90 -6.24 11.93
N ILE A 140 16.10 -7.54 11.76
CA ILE A 140 17.43 -8.11 11.57
C ILE A 140 18.07 -7.54 10.29
N ALA A 141 17.33 -7.56 9.18
CA ALA A 141 17.80 -7.06 7.88
C ALA A 141 18.12 -5.56 7.90
N GLY A 142 17.32 -4.76 8.62
CA GLY A 142 17.54 -3.31 8.72
C GLY A 142 18.70 -2.91 9.64
N ALA A 143 18.90 -3.60 10.77
CA ALA A 143 19.83 -3.17 11.81
C ALA A 143 21.16 -3.94 11.86
N TRP A 144 21.26 -5.11 11.22
CA TRP A 144 22.49 -5.93 11.21
C TRP A 144 22.93 -6.30 9.79
N LYS A 145 22.95 -5.31 8.88
CA LYS A 145 23.43 -5.49 7.50
C LYS A 145 24.91 -5.90 7.42
N ASP A 146 25.72 -5.37 8.34
CA ASP A 146 27.17 -5.62 8.40
C ASP A 146 27.52 -6.98 9.04
N ASP A 147 26.55 -7.68 9.65
CA ASP A 147 26.78 -9.06 10.11
C ASP A 147 26.86 -9.98 8.87
N PRO A 148 28.00 -10.64 8.63
CA PRO A 148 28.21 -11.44 7.41
C PRO A 148 27.23 -12.62 7.30
N ASN A 149 26.63 -13.04 8.43
CA ASN A 149 25.67 -14.13 8.47
C ASN A 149 24.22 -13.69 8.22
N THR A 150 23.92 -12.39 8.20
CA THR A 150 22.55 -11.90 7.98
C THR A 150 22.06 -12.24 6.58
N LEU A 151 22.85 -11.95 5.55
CA LEU A 151 22.49 -12.26 4.16
C LEU A 151 22.28 -13.77 3.96
N VAL A 152 23.18 -14.60 4.52
CA VAL A 152 23.09 -16.06 4.44
C VAL A 152 21.79 -16.55 5.08
N TRP A 153 21.46 -16.03 6.26
CA TRP A 153 20.24 -16.39 6.97
C TRP A 153 18.97 -15.95 6.22
N LEU A 154 18.96 -14.74 5.64
CA LEU A 154 17.85 -14.28 4.80
C LEU A 154 17.66 -15.17 3.56
N LYS A 155 18.76 -15.55 2.88
CA LYS A 155 18.71 -16.46 1.71
C LYS A 155 18.10 -17.81 2.09
N GLN A 156 18.44 -18.36 3.25
CA GLN A 156 17.81 -19.59 3.77
C GLN A 156 16.30 -19.38 4.01
N LYS A 157 15.92 -18.27 4.64
CA LYS A 157 14.52 -17.96 4.91
C LYS A 157 13.68 -17.76 3.65
N ALA A 158 14.24 -17.12 2.63
CA ALA A 158 13.60 -16.96 1.33
C ALA A 158 13.29 -18.31 0.67
N GLN A 159 14.12 -19.33 0.89
CA GLN A 159 13.98 -20.66 0.26
C GLN A 159 13.10 -21.63 1.05
N SER A 160 13.19 -21.61 2.38
CA SER A 160 12.67 -22.71 3.20
C SER A 160 11.60 -22.33 4.23
N ASP A 161 11.24 -21.06 4.40
CA ASP A 161 10.16 -20.72 5.33
C ASP A 161 8.82 -21.28 4.82
N GLU A 162 8.02 -21.85 5.71
CA GLU A 162 6.72 -22.43 5.37
C GLU A 162 5.74 -21.38 4.82
N ASN A 163 5.84 -20.13 5.30
CA ASN A 163 4.89 -19.09 4.96
C ASN A 163 5.42 -18.24 3.80
N TRP A 164 4.58 -18.08 2.76
CA TRP A 164 4.96 -17.36 1.55
C TRP A 164 5.24 -15.87 1.78
N ILE A 165 4.58 -15.23 2.75
CA ILE A 165 4.81 -13.82 3.10
C ILE A 165 6.20 -13.65 3.72
N VAL A 166 6.65 -14.62 4.51
CA VAL A 166 7.99 -14.60 5.11
C VAL A 166 9.06 -14.81 4.03
N ARG A 167 8.84 -15.73 3.08
CA ARG A 167 9.72 -15.92 1.93
C ARG A 167 9.81 -14.65 1.07
N GLN A 168 8.67 -14.04 0.77
CA GLN A 168 8.59 -12.75 0.06
C GLN A 168 9.39 -11.66 0.77
N THR A 169 9.12 -11.48 2.06
CA THR A 169 9.79 -10.44 2.86
C THR A 169 11.31 -10.65 2.85
N ALA A 170 11.78 -11.89 2.97
CA ALA A 170 13.21 -12.19 2.88
C ALA A 170 13.80 -11.75 1.53
N MET A 171 13.10 -12.01 0.41
CA MET A 171 13.54 -11.60 -0.93
C MET A 171 13.57 -10.08 -1.09
N GLU A 172 12.56 -9.38 -0.60
CA GLU A 172 12.49 -7.90 -0.59
C GLU A 172 13.64 -7.30 0.23
N GLU A 173 13.88 -7.81 1.43
CA GLU A 173 14.97 -7.34 2.30
C GLU A 173 16.35 -7.62 1.69
N ILE A 174 16.55 -8.78 1.05
CA ILE A 174 17.78 -9.10 0.31
C ILE A 174 17.98 -8.09 -0.82
N ALA A 175 16.95 -7.87 -1.64
CA ALA A 175 17.04 -7.01 -2.81
C ALA A 175 17.24 -5.53 -2.46
N CYS A 176 16.63 -5.06 -1.37
CA CYS A 176 16.81 -3.67 -0.91
C CYS A 176 18.10 -3.49 -0.10
N GLY A 177 18.51 -4.51 0.65
CA GLY A 177 19.60 -4.41 1.63
C GLY A 177 20.99 -4.70 1.08
N TRP A 178 21.10 -5.51 0.02
CA TRP A 178 22.37 -6.03 -0.50
C TRP A 178 22.53 -5.81 -2.01
N LYS A 179 22.12 -4.65 -2.52
CA LYS A 179 22.25 -4.29 -3.95
C LYS A 179 23.71 -4.31 -4.43
N ASP A 180 24.62 -3.87 -3.59
CA ASP A 180 26.06 -3.78 -3.89
C ASP A 180 26.80 -5.12 -3.70
N ASP A 181 26.15 -6.13 -3.14
CA ASP A 181 26.74 -7.47 -3.02
C ASP A 181 26.65 -8.19 -4.36
N SER A 182 27.82 -8.57 -4.90
CA SER A 182 27.95 -9.17 -6.23
C SER A 182 27.20 -10.49 -6.42
N ASP A 183 26.84 -11.22 -5.34
CA ASP A 183 26.09 -12.47 -5.42
C ASP A 183 24.57 -12.25 -5.29
N THR A 184 24.09 -11.07 -4.88
CA THR A 184 22.66 -10.82 -4.72
C THR A 184 21.88 -10.98 -6.01
N LEU A 185 22.25 -10.29 -7.09
CA LEU A 185 21.55 -10.38 -8.37
C LEU A 185 21.63 -11.80 -8.98
N PRO A 186 22.81 -12.46 -9.06
CA PRO A 186 22.89 -13.85 -9.51
C PRO A 186 22.05 -14.81 -8.66
N TRP A 187 21.98 -14.59 -7.34
CA TRP A 187 21.16 -15.42 -6.45
C TRP A 187 19.66 -15.21 -6.71
N LEU A 188 19.21 -13.97 -6.86
CA LEU A 188 17.83 -13.64 -7.24
C LEU A 188 17.46 -14.27 -8.58
N LYS A 189 18.29 -14.11 -9.62
CA LYS A 189 18.09 -14.76 -10.94
C LYS A 189 17.97 -16.29 -10.84
N ARG A 190 18.66 -16.95 -9.90
CA ARG A 190 18.51 -18.41 -9.68
C ARG A 190 17.17 -18.78 -9.06
N GLN A 191 16.59 -17.93 -8.21
CA GLN A 191 15.29 -18.22 -7.59
C GLN A 191 14.18 -18.29 -8.65
N THR A 192 14.28 -17.52 -9.74
CA THR A 192 13.29 -17.53 -10.83
C THR A 192 13.39 -18.76 -11.74
N GLN A 193 14.52 -19.45 -11.72
CA GLN A 193 14.77 -20.67 -12.53
C GLN A 193 14.45 -21.96 -11.76
N SER A 194 14.28 -21.86 -10.45
CA SER A 194 13.87 -22.98 -9.62
C SER A 194 12.38 -23.31 -9.88
N ASN A 195 11.98 -24.58 -9.71
CA ASN A 195 10.56 -25.02 -9.74
C ASN A 195 9.76 -24.47 -8.52
N GLU A 196 10.18 -23.35 -7.95
CA GLU A 196 9.48 -22.68 -6.87
C GLU A 196 8.17 -22.02 -7.35
N SER A 197 7.35 -21.63 -6.37
CA SER A 197 6.08 -20.94 -6.58
C SER A 197 6.24 -19.77 -7.55
N LEU A 198 5.35 -19.67 -8.54
CA LEU A 198 5.30 -18.57 -9.52
C LEU A 198 5.18 -17.18 -8.84
N LEU A 199 4.69 -17.12 -7.60
CA LEU A 199 4.71 -15.93 -6.75
C LEU A 199 6.12 -15.44 -6.41
N VAL A 200 7.05 -16.36 -6.09
CA VAL A 200 8.46 -16.04 -5.87
C VAL A 200 9.07 -15.42 -7.13
N GLN A 201 8.74 -15.98 -8.29
CA GLN A 201 9.24 -15.46 -9.56
C GLN A 201 8.79 -14.01 -9.79
N ALA A 202 7.51 -13.70 -9.53
CA ALA A 202 6.97 -12.35 -9.65
C ALA A 202 7.59 -11.36 -8.64
N ILE A 203 7.79 -11.77 -7.39
CA ILE A 203 8.46 -10.94 -6.37
C ILE A 203 9.89 -10.64 -6.81
N VAL A 204 10.65 -11.66 -7.18
CA VAL A 204 12.04 -11.51 -7.62
C VAL A 204 12.13 -10.63 -8.87
N ALA A 205 11.19 -10.77 -9.80
CA ALA A 205 11.09 -9.92 -10.99
C ALA A 205 10.97 -8.43 -10.62
N ARG A 206 10.00 -8.13 -9.76
CA ARG A 206 9.74 -6.78 -9.27
C ARG A 206 10.96 -6.22 -8.53
N GLU A 207 11.59 -7.02 -7.70
CA GLU A 207 12.78 -6.60 -6.94
C GLU A 207 14.01 -6.40 -7.84
N ILE A 208 14.21 -7.24 -8.85
CA ILE A 208 15.25 -7.04 -9.87
C ILE A 208 14.97 -5.72 -10.62
N ALA A 209 13.72 -5.48 -11.02
CA ALA A 209 13.34 -4.26 -11.72
C ALA A 209 13.57 -2.99 -10.90
N ARG A 210 13.34 -3.04 -9.58
CA ARG A 210 13.59 -1.92 -8.66
C ARG A 210 15.08 -1.72 -8.35
N GLY A 211 15.84 -2.81 -8.24
CA GLY A 211 17.21 -2.79 -7.75
C GLY A 211 18.30 -2.68 -8.80
N TRP A 212 18.02 -3.17 -10.01
CA TRP A 212 19.00 -3.38 -11.08
C TRP A 212 18.46 -2.89 -12.42
N GLN A 213 18.19 -1.58 -12.42
CA GLN A 213 17.54 -0.85 -13.51
C GLN A 213 18.41 -0.85 -14.78
N ASP A 214 19.73 -0.75 -14.62
CA ASP A 214 20.67 -0.69 -15.74
C ASP A 214 21.14 -2.07 -16.24
N GLU A 215 20.66 -3.16 -15.62
CA GLU A 215 21.08 -4.52 -16.00
C GLU A 215 20.41 -4.95 -17.32
N PRO A 216 21.19 -5.29 -18.37
CA PRO A 216 20.67 -5.60 -19.71
C PRO A 216 19.66 -6.75 -19.74
N ASP A 217 19.78 -7.70 -18.81
CA ASP A 217 18.94 -8.88 -18.74
C ASP A 217 17.59 -8.65 -18.02
N THR A 218 17.42 -7.51 -17.34
CA THR A 218 16.21 -7.25 -16.55
C THR A 218 14.98 -7.19 -17.45
N LEU A 219 15.02 -6.40 -18.52
CA LEU A 219 13.88 -6.23 -19.42
C LEU A 219 13.47 -7.52 -20.16
N PRO A 220 14.38 -8.33 -20.74
CA PRO A 220 14.02 -9.63 -21.31
C PRO A 220 13.39 -10.61 -20.31
N LEU A 221 13.84 -10.58 -19.04
CA LEU A 221 13.23 -11.38 -17.97
C LEU A 221 11.79 -10.92 -17.69
N LEU A 222 11.57 -9.60 -17.56
CA LEU A 222 10.25 -9.02 -17.35
C LEU A 222 9.28 -9.33 -18.51
N GLN A 223 9.75 -9.25 -19.76
CA GLN A 223 8.96 -9.60 -20.96
C GLN A 223 8.54 -11.07 -20.98
N LYS A 224 9.45 -11.98 -20.64
CA LYS A 224 9.14 -13.42 -20.56
C LYS A 224 8.06 -13.70 -19.51
N TRP A 225 8.04 -12.94 -18.42
CA TRP A 225 7.10 -13.13 -17.32
C TRP A 225 5.72 -12.53 -17.56
N SER A 226 5.62 -11.34 -18.17
CA SER A 226 4.33 -10.73 -18.53
C SER A 226 3.51 -11.62 -19.47
N GLN A 227 4.17 -12.48 -20.24
CA GLN A 227 3.56 -13.45 -21.14
C GLN A 227 3.14 -14.78 -20.47
N SER A 228 3.41 -14.97 -19.17
CA SER A 228 3.07 -16.22 -18.47
C SER A 228 1.64 -16.19 -17.92
N ASP A 229 0.90 -17.28 -18.11
CA ASP A 229 -0.50 -17.44 -17.65
C ASP A 229 -0.70 -17.34 -16.12
N TYR A 230 0.38 -17.23 -15.33
CA TYR A 230 0.33 -17.14 -13.86
C TYR A 230 0.84 -15.81 -13.30
N TYR A 231 1.58 -15.00 -14.10
CA TYR A 231 1.64 -13.54 -13.89
C TYR A 231 0.21 -12.99 -13.70
N ARG A 232 -0.73 -13.65 -14.38
CA ARG A 232 -2.16 -13.40 -14.31
C ARG A 232 -2.87 -13.72 -12.98
N VAL A 233 -2.25 -14.41 -12.02
CA VAL A 233 -2.87 -14.77 -10.71
C VAL A 233 -2.31 -13.96 -9.54
N VAL A 234 -1.09 -13.43 -9.66
CA VAL A 234 -0.44 -12.54 -8.67
C VAL A 234 -0.85 -11.06 -8.87
N ARG A 235 -1.74 -10.81 -9.85
CA ARG A 235 -2.04 -9.49 -10.45
C ARG A 235 -2.46 -8.39 -9.48
N HIS A 236 -3.20 -8.67 -8.42
CA HIS A 236 -3.79 -7.61 -7.58
C HIS A 236 -2.81 -6.83 -6.67
N THR A 237 -1.52 -7.17 -6.60
CA THR A 237 -0.56 -6.43 -5.74
C THR A 237 0.78 -6.15 -6.40
N GLY A 238 1.10 -6.82 -7.51
CA GLY A 238 2.38 -6.67 -8.22
C GLY A 238 2.32 -5.83 -9.49
N VAL A 239 1.16 -5.78 -10.17
CA VAL A 239 1.02 -5.16 -11.49
C VAL A 239 1.12 -3.64 -11.42
N GLU A 240 0.51 -3.00 -10.44
CA GLU A 240 0.67 -1.55 -10.20
C GLU A 240 2.14 -1.16 -10.13
N GLU A 241 2.87 -1.84 -9.24
CA GLU A 241 4.28 -1.56 -9.00
C GLU A 241 5.15 -1.97 -10.18
N PHE A 242 4.77 -2.99 -10.94
CA PHE A 242 5.47 -3.41 -12.14
C PHE A 242 5.29 -2.41 -13.29
N VAL A 243 4.04 -2.03 -13.59
CA VAL A 243 3.71 -1.04 -14.63
C VAL A 243 4.30 0.33 -14.27
N ARG A 244 4.21 0.73 -12.98
CA ARG A 244 4.90 1.93 -12.47
C ARG A 244 6.42 1.81 -12.54
N ALA A 245 7.01 0.65 -12.21
CA ALA A 245 8.45 0.47 -12.33
C ALA A 245 8.88 0.57 -13.80
N LEU A 246 8.16 -0.08 -14.71
CA LEU A 246 8.40 0.03 -16.14
C LEU A 246 8.38 1.49 -16.61
N ALA A 247 7.35 2.25 -16.23
CA ALA A 247 7.19 3.65 -16.61
C ALA A 247 8.23 4.58 -16.00
N ASN A 248 8.54 4.44 -14.71
CA ASN A 248 9.47 5.33 -14.02
C ASN A 248 10.93 5.01 -14.31
N VAL A 249 11.27 3.74 -14.55
CA VAL A 249 12.66 3.29 -14.70
C VAL A 249 13.08 3.28 -16.16
N TRP A 250 12.22 2.82 -17.07
CA TRP A 250 12.55 2.67 -18.48
C TRP A 250 11.60 3.42 -19.42
N PRO A 251 11.36 4.73 -19.22
CA PRO A 251 10.50 5.51 -20.11
C PRO A 251 11.05 5.61 -21.54
N ASN A 252 12.39 5.50 -21.68
CA ASN A 252 13.10 5.66 -22.95
C ASN A 252 13.38 4.34 -23.69
N TYR A 253 12.98 3.20 -23.14
CA TYR A 253 13.15 1.91 -23.82
C TYR A 253 11.96 1.63 -24.74
N PRO A 254 12.16 1.48 -26.06
CA PRO A 254 11.06 1.30 -27.02
C PRO A 254 10.12 0.13 -26.69
N ASP A 255 10.66 -0.94 -26.11
CA ASP A 255 9.92 -2.13 -25.77
C ASP A 255 8.97 -1.95 -24.57
N THR A 256 9.27 -1.00 -23.68
CA THR A 256 8.39 -0.67 -22.54
C THR A 256 7.07 -0.13 -23.04
N LEU A 257 7.12 0.87 -23.92
CA LEU A 257 5.93 1.49 -24.50
C LEU A 257 5.13 0.48 -25.33
N LEU A 258 5.82 -0.39 -26.10
CA LEU A 258 5.15 -1.45 -26.86
C LEU A 258 4.39 -2.42 -25.94
N LEU A 259 4.99 -2.83 -24.83
CA LEU A 259 4.36 -3.73 -23.86
C LEU A 259 3.12 -3.09 -23.23
N LEU A 260 3.22 -1.83 -22.78
CA LEU A 260 2.08 -1.12 -22.19
C LEU A 260 0.93 -0.92 -23.21
N LYS A 261 1.25 -0.60 -24.47
CA LYS A 261 0.26 -0.55 -25.57
C LYS A 261 -0.42 -1.90 -25.78
N GLN A 262 0.31 -3.01 -25.72
CA GLN A 262 -0.26 -4.36 -25.83
C GLN A 262 -1.14 -4.72 -24.63
N THR A 263 -0.72 -4.40 -23.40
CA THR A 263 -1.47 -4.64 -22.17
C THR A 263 -2.85 -3.98 -22.23
N VAL A 264 -2.90 -2.71 -22.65
CA VAL A 264 -4.15 -1.95 -22.78
C VAL A 264 -5.10 -2.55 -23.83
N LEU A 265 -4.57 -3.12 -24.91
CA LEU A 265 -5.35 -3.71 -26.00
C LEU A 265 -5.71 -5.19 -25.80
N SER A 266 -5.16 -5.83 -24.77
CA SER A 266 -5.45 -7.23 -24.47
C SER A 266 -6.89 -7.39 -23.99
N ASN A 267 -7.75 -7.96 -24.85
CA ASN A 267 -9.12 -8.34 -24.51
C ASN A 267 -9.22 -9.76 -23.92
N GLU A 268 -8.09 -10.42 -23.69
CA GLU A 268 -8.03 -11.74 -23.10
C GLU A 268 -8.04 -11.63 -21.56
N ASN A 269 -9.24 -11.76 -20.97
CA ASN A 269 -9.55 -11.91 -19.54
C ASN A 269 -9.45 -10.66 -18.65
N ASP A 270 -10.62 -10.17 -18.22
CA ASP A 270 -10.99 -9.40 -17.00
C ASP A 270 -9.82 -9.04 -16.06
N ASP A 271 -8.98 -8.09 -16.46
CA ASP A 271 -8.16 -7.31 -15.53
C ASP A 271 -8.24 -5.83 -15.91
N GLU A 272 -9.44 -5.30 -15.75
CA GLU A 272 -9.75 -3.88 -15.88
C GLU A 272 -8.82 -3.01 -15.03
N SER A 273 -8.40 -3.48 -13.86
CA SER A 273 -7.48 -2.76 -12.97
C SER A 273 -6.11 -2.55 -13.63
N GLU A 274 -5.48 -3.60 -14.16
CA GLU A 274 -4.21 -3.51 -14.90
C GLU A 274 -4.30 -2.53 -16.08
N ARG A 275 -5.42 -2.57 -16.81
CA ARG A 275 -5.66 -1.69 -17.96
C ARG A 275 -5.83 -0.24 -17.53
N CYS A 276 -6.58 0.04 -16.46
CA CYS A 276 -6.71 1.38 -15.89
C CYS A 276 -5.35 1.95 -15.46
N ILE A 277 -4.55 1.19 -14.72
CA ILE A 277 -3.21 1.63 -14.32
C ILE A 277 -2.33 1.91 -15.53
N THR A 278 -2.39 1.05 -16.54
CA THR A 278 -1.59 1.23 -17.75
C THR A 278 -2.04 2.46 -18.54
N VAL A 279 -3.34 2.76 -18.59
CA VAL A 279 -3.88 4.01 -19.15
C VAL A 279 -3.30 5.22 -18.43
N VAL A 280 -3.30 5.21 -17.09
CA VAL A 280 -2.71 6.28 -16.27
C VAL A 280 -1.24 6.47 -16.58
N GLU A 281 -0.43 5.40 -16.58
CA GLU A 281 1.00 5.51 -16.84
C GLU A 281 1.31 5.96 -18.28
N LEU A 282 0.56 5.46 -19.28
CA LEU A 282 0.71 5.92 -20.66
C LEU A 282 0.42 7.41 -20.80
N ALA A 283 -0.70 7.88 -20.22
CA ALA A 283 -1.10 9.28 -20.31
C ALA A 283 -0.11 10.23 -19.65
N ARG A 284 0.48 9.82 -18.52
CA ARG A 284 1.36 10.68 -17.71
C ARG A 284 2.82 10.62 -18.17
N SER A 285 3.31 9.45 -18.52
CA SER A 285 4.73 9.23 -18.83
C SER A 285 5.03 9.28 -20.32
N TRP A 286 4.04 9.04 -21.19
CA TRP A 286 4.18 9.09 -22.66
C TRP A 286 3.13 9.99 -23.32
N LYS A 287 2.81 11.11 -22.66
CA LYS A 287 1.89 12.12 -23.18
C LYS A 287 2.26 12.62 -24.58
N ASP A 288 3.55 12.77 -24.85
CA ASP A 288 4.08 13.31 -26.11
C ASP A 288 4.29 12.23 -27.18
N ASP A 289 4.09 10.95 -26.86
CA ASP A 289 4.11 9.88 -27.87
C ASP A 289 2.90 10.01 -28.80
N PRO A 290 3.09 9.99 -30.13
CA PRO A 290 2.02 10.23 -31.09
C PRO A 290 0.89 9.21 -31.05
N ASP A 291 1.11 8.01 -30.51
CA ASP A 291 0.08 6.96 -30.46
C ASP A 291 -0.69 6.96 -29.13
N THR A 292 -0.19 7.61 -28.07
CA THR A 292 -0.84 7.60 -26.75
C THR A 292 -2.25 8.18 -26.81
N LEU A 293 -2.41 9.41 -27.31
CA LEU A 293 -3.73 10.05 -27.38
C LEU A 293 -4.71 9.28 -28.29
N PRO A 294 -4.32 8.84 -29.51
CA PRO A 294 -5.16 7.96 -30.33
C PRO A 294 -5.59 6.67 -29.62
N LEU A 295 -4.68 6.02 -28.89
CA LEU A 295 -4.97 4.81 -28.13
C LEU A 295 -6.00 5.08 -27.03
N LEU A 296 -5.82 6.13 -26.21
CA LEU A 296 -6.78 6.45 -25.16
C LEU A 296 -8.16 6.81 -25.73
N LYS A 297 -8.21 7.56 -26.85
CA LYS A 297 -9.48 7.85 -27.54
C LYS A 297 -10.17 6.57 -28.04
N HIS A 298 -9.40 5.59 -28.51
CA HIS A 298 -9.94 4.30 -28.92
C HIS A 298 -10.59 3.53 -27.76
N LEU A 299 -9.97 3.56 -26.58
CA LEU A 299 -10.54 2.95 -25.37
C LEU A 299 -11.87 3.61 -24.99
N VAL A 300 -11.91 4.94 -24.91
CA VAL A 300 -13.15 5.68 -24.61
C VAL A 300 -14.28 5.33 -25.60
N GLN A 301 -13.96 5.02 -26.84
CA GLN A 301 -14.97 4.72 -27.86
C GLN A 301 -15.46 3.26 -27.87
N SER A 302 -14.60 2.30 -27.51
CA SER A 302 -14.83 0.90 -27.86
C SER A 302 -14.55 -0.10 -26.75
N ASP A 303 -14.01 0.35 -25.62
CA ASP A 303 -13.76 -0.53 -24.49
C ASP A 303 -15.08 -1.06 -23.90
N LYS A 304 -15.09 -2.35 -23.58
CA LYS A 304 -16.25 -2.99 -22.98
C LYS A 304 -16.41 -2.61 -21.52
N ASN A 305 -15.29 -2.41 -20.80
CA ASN A 305 -15.29 -2.11 -19.38
C ASN A 305 -15.35 -0.59 -19.17
N GLU A 306 -16.31 -0.16 -18.35
CA GLU A 306 -16.57 1.24 -18.03
C GLU A 306 -15.46 1.90 -17.23
N ASP A 307 -14.77 1.18 -16.34
CA ASP A 307 -13.69 1.75 -15.52
C ASP A 307 -12.52 2.17 -16.40
N VAL A 308 -12.21 1.38 -17.43
CA VAL A 308 -11.18 1.73 -18.42
C VAL A 308 -11.61 2.95 -19.24
N ARG A 309 -12.89 3.08 -19.61
CA ARG A 309 -13.40 4.27 -20.29
C ARG A 309 -13.36 5.50 -19.38
N CYS A 310 -13.80 5.39 -18.12
CA CYS A 310 -13.72 6.45 -17.11
C CYS A 310 -12.28 6.92 -16.94
N THR A 311 -11.36 6.00 -16.66
CA THR A 311 -9.94 6.30 -16.47
C THR A 311 -9.35 7.00 -17.70
N ALA A 312 -9.65 6.54 -18.91
CA ALA A 312 -9.17 7.18 -20.12
C ALA A 312 -9.77 8.58 -20.33
N ILE A 313 -11.04 8.82 -19.98
CA ILE A 313 -11.65 10.16 -20.02
C ILE A 313 -10.93 11.10 -19.04
N GLU A 314 -10.71 10.67 -17.81
CA GLU A 314 -10.03 11.47 -16.77
C GLU A 314 -8.60 11.83 -17.18
N GLU A 315 -7.82 10.85 -17.63
CA GLU A 315 -6.42 11.06 -18.01
C GLU A 315 -6.31 11.89 -19.30
N ILE A 316 -7.22 11.72 -20.27
CA ILE A 316 -7.31 12.61 -21.43
C ILE A 316 -7.61 14.05 -20.99
N ALA A 317 -8.60 14.23 -20.11
CA ALA A 317 -9.01 15.55 -19.64
C ALA A 317 -7.94 16.24 -18.78
N GLY A 318 -7.17 15.47 -18.00
CA GLY A 318 -6.06 16.01 -17.20
C GLY A 318 -4.84 16.35 -18.07
N GLY A 319 -4.48 15.46 -19.00
CA GLY A 319 -3.33 15.63 -19.87
C GLY A 319 -3.52 16.70 -20.94
N TRP A 320 -4.69 16.75 -21.58
CA TRP A 320 -4.92 17.57 -22.78
C TRP A 320 -5.95 18.69 -22.54
N LYS A 321 -6.13 19.15 -21.30
CA LYS A 321 -7.15 20.15 -20.91
C LYS A 321 -7.20 21.42 -21.76
N ASP A 322 -6.05 21.88 -22.25
CA ASP A 322 -5.90 23.14 -23.00
C ASP A 322 -6.15 22.96 -24.50
N GLU A 323 -6.44 21.75 -24.95
CA GLU A 323 -6.70 21.45 -26.36
C GLU A 323 -8.08 22.00 -26.80
N PRO A 324 -8.17 22.68 -27.96
CA PRO A 324 -9.44 23.27 -28.42
C PRO A 324 -10.58 22.26 -28.63
N TRP A 325 -10.25 20.99 -28.86
CA TRP A 325 -11.21 19.91 -29.07
C TRP A 325 -11.72 19.26 -27.77
N MET A 326 -11.14 19.60 -26.61
CA MET A 326 -11.40 18.91 -25.34
C MET A 326 -12.87 18.98 -24.92
N LEU A 327 -13.47 20.17 -24.97
CA LEU A 327 -14.87 20.35 -24.58
C LEU A 327 -15.81 19.49 -25.44
N GLU A 328 -15.60 19.47 -26.76
CA GLU A 328 -16.44 18.67 -27.67
C GLU A 328 -16.25 17.16 -27.45
N PHE A 329 -15.02 16.74 -27.13
CA PHE A 329 -14.73 15.37 -26.74
C PHE A 329 -15.51 14.97 -25.48
N LEU A 330 -15.44 15.76 -24.41
CA LEU A 330 -16.17 15.49 -23.17
C LEU A 330 -17.70 15.53 -23.38
N ARG A 331 -18.20 16.44 -24.21
CA ARG A 331 -19.63 16.48 -24.59
C ARG A 331 -20.05 15.18 -25.26
N ASN A 332 -19.26 14.69 -26.21
CA ASN A 332 -19.56 13.42 -26.87
C ASN A 332 -19.59 12.26 -25.87
N CYS A 333 -18.65 12.21 -24.91
CA CYS A 333 -18.67 11.20 -23.84
C CYS A 333 -19.94 11.30 -22.98
N ALA A 334 -20.29 12.51 -22.52
CA ALA A 334 -21.49 12.76 -21.73
C ALA A 334 -22.80 12.41 -22.47
N LEU A 335 -22.81 12.56 -23.79
CA LEU A 335 -24.00 12.33 -24.61
C LEU A 335 -24.18 10.88 -25.03
N ASN A 336 -23.08 10.22 -25.41
CA ASN A 336 -23.11 9.03 -26.27
C ASN A 336 -22.43 7.79 -25.70
N ASP A 337 -21.81 7.84 -24.50
CA ASP A 337 -21.23 6.62 -23.90
C ASP A 337 -22.32 5.55 -23.68
N PRO A 338 -22.07 4.28 -24.07
CA PRO A 338 -23.06 3.21 -24.04
C PRO A 338 -23.31 2.61 -22.65
N PHE A 339 -22.76 3.19 -21.57
CA PHE A 339 -22.87 2.65 -20.21
C PHE A 339 -24.32 2.33 -19.79
N GLU A 340 -24.48 1.12 -19.26
CA GLU A 340 -25.69 0.58 -18.66
C GLU A 340 -25.37 0.03 -17.27
N ARG A 341 -25.89 0.69 -16.24
CA ARG A 341 -25.62 0.37 -14.84
C ARG A 341 -26.16 -1.00 -14.45
N GLN A 342 -25.31 -1.84 -13.85
CA GLN A 342 -25.68 -3.10 -13.21
C GLN A 342 -25.64 -3.00 -11.69
N ALA A 343 -24.68 -2.26 -11.14
CA ALA A 343 -24.53 -2.04 -9.70
C ALA A 343 -24.48 -0.56 -9.31
N ILE A 344 -24.90 -0.27 -8.07
CA ILE A 344 -25.00 1.11 -7.59
C ILE A 344 -23.65 1.82 -7.41
N PHE A 345 -22.55 1.06 -7.31
CA PHE A 345 -21.21 1.58 -7.07
C PHE A 345 -20.39 1.78 -8.33
N GLU A 346 -20.88 1.32 -9.50
CA GLU A 346 -20.18 1.47 -10.78
C GLU A 346 -20.04 2.94 -11.17
N GLU A 347 -18.88 3.31 -11.69
CA GLU A 347 -18.65 4.64 -12.22
C GLU A 347 -19.28 4.76 -13.61
N ASN A 348 -19.85 5.94 -13.89
CA ASN A 348 -20.53 6.18 -15.16
C ASN A 348 -19.68 7.15 -16.00
N PRO A 349 -19.15 6.74 -17.17
CA PRO A 349 -18.35 7.61 -18.04
C PRO A 349 -19.07 8.90 -18.43
N ARG A 350 -20.40 8.87 -18.60
CA ARG A 350 -21.21 10.08 -18.86
C ARG A 350 -21.16 11.04 -17.68
N LYS A 351 -21.22 10.52 -16.45
CA LYS A 351 -21.13 11.32 -15.22
C LYS A 351 -19.75 11.94 -15.05
N ILE A 352 -18.69 11.15 -15.25
CA ILE A 352 -17.29 11.62 -15.18
C ILE A 352 -17.06 12.77 -16.16
N ALA A 353 -17.50 12.63 -17.41
CA ALA A 353 -17.41 13.71 -18.39
C ALA A 353 -18.14 14.99 -17.95
N LEU A 354 -19.34 14.86 -17.35
CA LEU A 354 -20.08 16.01 -16.81
C LEU A 354 -19.38 16.67 -15.62
N GLU A 355 -18.82 15.88 -14.70
CA GLU A 355 -18.04 16.37 -13.56
C GLU A 355 -16.84 17.21 -14.02
N ILE A 356 -16.09 16.68 -15.00
CA ILE A 356 -14.96 17.39 -15.61
C ILE A 356 -15.42 18.67 -16.33
N ILE A 357 -16.53 18.64 -17.08
CA ILE A 357 -17.06 19.84 -17.76
C ILE A 357 -17.45 20.92 -16.73
N ILE A 358 -18.09 20.52 -15.63
CA ILE A 358 -18.48 21.41 -14.52
C ILE A 358 -17.26 22.08 -13.89
N GLU A 359 -16.17 21.34 -13.71
CA GLU A 359 -14.93 21.82 -13.11
C GLU A 359 -14.12 22.71 -14.06
N GLN A 360 -13.91 22.26 -15.29
CA GLN A 360 -13.02 22.92 -16.25
C GLN A 360 -13.71 24.02 -17.07
N TYR A 361 -15.02 23.91 -17.30
CA TYR A 361 -15.81 24.85 -18.12
C TYR A 361 -17.07 25.37 -17.39
N PRO A 362 -16.97 25.87 -16.14
CA PRO A 362 -18.14 26.20 -15.32
C PRO A 362 -19.02 27.32 -15.90
N ASN A 363 -18.43 28.23 -16.68
CA ASN A 363 -19.09 29.40 -17.25
C ASN A 363 -19.36 29.27 -18.76
N HIS A 364 -19.09 28.10 -19.36
CA HIS A 364 -19.36 27.90 -20.77
C HIS A 364 -20.88 27.80 -21.01
N PRO A 365 -21.45 28.50 -22.01
CA PRO A 365 -22.89 28.51 -22.26
C PRO A 365 -23.51 27.11 -22.40
N ASP A 366 -22.76 26.19 -23.00
CA ASP A 366 -23.22 24.81 -23.23
C ASP A 366 -23.20 23.92 -21.99
N THR A 367 -22.53 24.32 -20.91
CA THR A 367 -22.45 23.52 -19.68
C THR A 367 -23.82 23.38 -19.03
N LEU A 368 -24.58 24.49 -18.95
CA LEU A 368 -25.91 24.47 -18.35
C LEU A 368 -26.91 23.67 -19.20
N SER A 369 -26.88 23.87 -20.53
CA SER A 369 -27.80 23.16 -21.44
C SER A 369 -27.54 21.66 -21.47
N LEU A 370 -26.28 21.24 -21.39
CA LEU A 370 -25.91 19.83 -21.29
C LEU A 370 -26.43 19.20 -19.98
N LEU A 371 -26.28 19.89 -18.84
CA LEU A 371 -26.79 19.39 -17.56
C LEU A 371 -28.31 19.28 -17.55
N GLN A 372 -29.02 20.25 -18.13
CA GLN A 372 -30.48 20.22 -18.28
C GLN A 372 -30.92 19.03 -19.14
N ASP A 373 -30.28 18.83 -20.29
CA ASP A 373 -30.59 17.70 -21.17
C ASP A 373 -30.36 16.36 -20.46
N ARG A 374 -29.22 16.17 -19.78
CA ARG A 374 -28.93 14.93 -19.04
C ARG A 374 -29.87 14.69 -17.86
N ALA A 375 -30.29 15.76 -17.17
CA ALA A 375 -31.28 15.67 -16.09
C ALA A 375 -32.64 15.14 -16.55
N GLU A 376 -33.02 15.38 -17.81
CA GLU A 376 -34.27 14.92 -18.39
C GLU A 376 -34.10 13.57 -19.10
N ASN A 377 -33.05 13.45 -19.91
CA ASN A 377 -32.95 12.47 -20.99
C ASN A 377 -31.91 11.36 -20.81
N ASP A 378 -31.03 11.42 -19.79
CA ASP A 378 -30.02 10.35 -19.61
C ASP A 378 -30.70 8.97 -19.42
N SER A 379 -30.06 7.85 -19.78
CA SER A 379 -30.66 6.54 -19.52
C SER A 379 -30.44 6.08 -18.07
N ASP A 380 -29.41 6.61 -17.39
CA ASP A 380 -29.03 6.24 -16.03
C ASP A 380 -29.70 7.15 -14.99
N VAL A 381 -30.42 6.53 -14.05
CA VAL A 381 -31.18 7.27 -13.01
C VAL A 381 -30.24 8.06 -12.10
N GLN A 382 -29.06 7.51 -11.76
CA GLN A 382 -28.11 8.22 -10.91
C GLN A 382 -27.57 9.49 -11.58
N VAL A 383 -27.29 9.45 -12.89
CA VAL A 383 -26.90 10.66 -13.64
C VAL A 383 -28.02 11.69 -13.63
N LYS A 384 -29.29 11.30 -13.82
CA LYS A 384 -30.42 12.26 -13.76
C LYS A 384 -30.53 12.93 -12.40
N GLU A 385 -30.49 12.15 -11.33
CA GLU A 385 -30.63 12.69 -9.97
C GLU A 385 -29.44 13.59 -9.61
N TRP A 386 -28.23 13.16 -9.94
CA TRP A 386 -27.02 13.94 -9.70
C TRP A 386 -27.01 15.25 -10.50
N THR A 387 -27.42 15.24 -11.77
CA THR A 387 -27.50 16.46 -12.60
C THR A 387 -28.57 17.42 -12.11
N ARG A 388 -29.77 16.94 -11.73
CA ARG A 388 -30.82 17.79 -11.12
C ARG A 388 -30.33 18.49 -9.85
N LYS A 389 -29.68 17.72 -8.97
CA LYS A 389 -29.11 18.28 -7.74
C LYS A 389 -28.04 19.33 -8.04
N ASN A 390 -27.19 19.11 -9.03
CA ASN A 390 -26.17 20.10 -9.42
C ASN A 390 -26.78 21.36 -10.06
N LEU A 391 -27.90 21.25 -10.77
CA LEU A 391 -28.64 22.40 -11.31
C LEU A 391 -29.20 23.29 -10.20
N GLU A 392 -29.70 22.71 -9.09
CA GLU A 392 -30.21 23.47 -7.94
C GLU A 392 -29.15 24.37 -7.28
N PHE A 393 -27.87 24.01 -7.36
CA PHE A 393 -26.78 24.83 -6.82
C PHE A 393 -26.26 25.89 -7.80
N ARG A 394 -26.78 25.91 -9.04
CA ARG A 394 -26.29 26.77 -10.14
C ARG A 394 -27.35 27.73 -10.69
N ILE A 395 -28.58 27.67 -10.17
CA ILE A 395 -29.68 28.63 -10.36
C ILE A 395 -29.74 29.52 -9.12
#